data_AF-A0A7Y7CAA8-F1
#
_entry.id   AF-A0A7Y7CAA8-F1
#
_cell.length_a   1.000
_cell.length_b   1.000
_cell.length_c   1.000
_cell.angle_alpha   90.00
_cell.angle_beta   90.00
_cell.angle_gamma   90.00
#
_symmetry.space_group_name_H-M   'P 1'
#
loop_
_entity.id
_entity.type
_entity.pdbx_description
1 polymer ?
#
loop_
_entity_poly.entity_id
_entity_poly.type
_entity_poly.pdbx_seq_one_letter_code
_entity_poly.pdbx_strand_id
1 'polypeptide(L)'
;MAVFALDAHAQTSNAIIVESVNDYGPNDQLGNSIANGDGFMQNMVFAGSRWATGARYTNSAVYDTDFVDFARNSLGADQTYFDRAGRAVAFFTGHGITDHGCSTVSCTTTATCNQPGTATGGGVARMPGTCRFSPFDAPRCCYMVDRQAVTHSTGDRFGGLINYTQGPIRFGESPQSGAWAGAGTDGGANLVVLDISHGILPPFWAHTFVNASAGVQLIATMMTAGGDTANVPDRGATFAMFYRANENNRASESWVQTMNSLPANEGGGCPGGGGGHGFNGCGCNIVIGMDNSAARASGSMAESWVQLANDSNDALGNQFYSARWVCNYALPATNQNAWELP
;
A
#
# COMPACT_ATOMS: atom_id res chain seq x y z
N MET A 1 36.84 -28.41 -24.07
CA MET A 1 35.41 -28.20 -23.72
C MET A 1 35.30 -26.82 -23.12
N ALA A 2 34.63 -25.90 -23.80
CA ALA A 2 34.28 -24.61 -23.20
C ALA A 2 33.03 -24.85 -22.35
N VAL A 3 33.12 -24.56 -21.05
CA VAL A 3 31.95 -24.50 -20.16
C VAL A 3 31.36 -23.11 -20.38
N PHE A 4 30.23 -23.05 -21.07
CA PHE A 4 29.41 -21.84 -21.09
C PHE A 4 28.62 -21.82 -19.77
N ALA A 5 29.08 -21.01 -18.81
CA ALA A 5 28.21 -20.58 -17.73
C ALA A 5 27.14 -19.69 -18.36
N LEU A 6 25.91 -20.17 -18.43
CA LEU A 6 24.75 -19.31 -18.56
C LEU A 6 24.67 -18.54 -17.23
N ASP A 7 25.34 -17.39 -17.15
CA ASP A 7 24.97 -16.40 -16.15
C ASP A 7 23.52 -16.05 -16.44
N ALA A 8 22.60 -16.59 -15.65
CA ALA A 8 21.23 -16.12 -15.62
C ALA A 8 21.30 -14.64 -15.25
N HIS A 9 21.25 -13.75 -16.23
CA HIS A 9 21.02 -12.33 -15.96
C HIS A 9 19.70 -12.26 -15.22
N ALA A 10 19.76 -11.86 -13.96
CA ALA A 10 18.58 -11.59 -13.17
C ALA A 10 17.72 -10.59 -13.96
N GLN A 11 16.45 -10.92 -14.13
CA GLN A 11 15.52 -10.04 -14.83
C GLN A 11 15.46 -8.72 -14.07
N THR A 12 15.49 -7.62 -14.80
CA THR A 12 15.41 -6.29 -14.20
C THR A 12 14.17 -5.60 -14.71
N SER A 13 13.28 -5.26 -13.78
CA SER A 13 12.12 -4.42 -14.03
C SER A 13 12.49 -2.96 -13.78
N ASN A 14 12.10 -2.05 -14.67
CA ASN A 14 12.50 -0.65 -14.54
C ASN A 14 11.45 0.37 -14.97
N ALA A 15 10.24 -0.05 -15.27
CA ALA A 15 9.18 0.88 -15.62
C ALA A 15 8.21 1.11 -14.46
N ILE A 16 7.60 2.31 -14.47
CA ILE A 16 6.66 2.77 -13.46
C ILE A 16 5.27 2.88 -14.08
N ILE A 17 4.27 2.26 -13.46
CA ILE A 17 2.85 2.46 -13.79
C ILE A 17 2.20 3.32 -12.72
N VAL A 18 1.34 4.25 -13.15
CA VAL A 18 0.55 5.09 -12.26
C VAL A 18 -0.92 5.01 -12.64
N GLU A 19 -1.77 4.78 -11.64
CA GLU A 19 -3.21 4.88 -11.74
C GLU A 19 -3.75 5.84 -10.68
N SER A 20 -4.57 6.80 -11.06
CA SER A 20 -4.99 7.87 -10.14
C SER A 20 -6.46 8.24 -10.31
N VAL A 21 -7.20 8.28 -9.19
CA VAL A 21 -8.63 8.58 -9.19
C VAL A 21 -8.89 9.83 -8.35
N ASN A 22 -9.20 10.94 -9.01
CA ASN A 22 -9.72 12.12 -8.34
C ASN A 22 -11.23 12.02 -8.13
N ASP A 23 -11.96 11.59 -9.16
CA ASP A 23 -13.42 11.54 -9.14
C ASP A 23 -13.86 10.13 -8.72
N TYR A 24 -14.33 9.95 -7.49
CA TYR A 24 -14.73 8.64 -6.96
C TYR A 24 -16.24 8.52 -6.68
N GLY A 25 -17.03 9.46 -7.18
CA GLY A 25 -18.49 9.42 -7.13
C GLY A 25 -19.14 10.70 -7.65
N PRO A 26 -20.47 10.72 -7.87
CA PRO A 26 -21.19 11.95 -8.20
C PRO A 26 -21.10 12.92 -7.02
N ASN A 27 -20.24 13.93 -7.14
CA ASN A 27 -19.92 14.98 -6.16
C ASN A 27 -18.83 14.67 -5.13
N ASP A 28 -18.18 13.51 -5.19
CA ASP A 28 -17.09 13.16 -4.26
C ASP A 28 -15.75 13.19 -4.98
N GLN A 29 -14.82 14.02 -4.47
CA GLN A 29 -13.53 14.27 -5.10
C GLN A 29 -12.36 14.17 -4.13
N LEU A 30 -11.28 13.55 -4.61
CA LEU A 30 -9.96 13.53 -4.01
C LEU A 30 -9.03 14.32 -4.93
N GLY A 31 -9.15 15.65 -4.91
CA GLY A 31 -8.64 16.54 -5.98
C GLY A 31 -7.13 16.48 -6.26
N ASN A 32 -6.35 15.80 -5.42
CA ASN A 32 -4.90 15.76 -5.48
C ASN A 32 -4.30 14.42 -5.91
N SER A 33 -5.11 13.37 -6.11
CA SER A 33 -4.60 12.04 -6.49
C SER A 33 -3.85 12.07 -7.81
N ILE A 34 -4.41 12.68 -8.86
CA ILE A 34 -3.71 12.81 -10.15
C ILE A 34 -2.38 13.57 -10.00
N ALA A 35 -2.36 14.64 -9.20
CA ALA A 35 -1.13 15.41 -8.96
C ALA A 35 -0.06 14.58 -8.22
N ASN A 36 -0.46 13.75 -7.26
CA ASN A 36 0.44 12.83 -6.56
C ASN A 36 1.04 11.79 -7.50
N GLY A 37 0.20 11.13 -8.31
CA GLY A 37 0.66 10.15 -9.29
C GLY A 37 1.63 10.76 -10.33
N ASP A 38 1.29 11.94 -10.85
CA ASP A 38 2.12 12.68 -11.81
C ASP A 38 3.44 13.12 -11.20
N GLY A 39 3.38 13.68 -9.99
CA GLY A 39 4.53 14.15 -9.25
C GLY A 39 5.52 13.01 -8.98
N PHE A 40 5.02 11.82 -8.62
CA PHE A 40 5.85 10.63 -8.44
C PHE A 40 6.57 10.26 -9.74
N MET A 41 5.81 10.06 -10.84
CA MET A 41 6.38 9.64 -12.11
C MET A 41 7.42 10.64 -12.65
N GLN A 42 7.11 11.93 -12.63
CA GLN A 42 7.99 12.99 -13.15
C GLN A 42 9.30 13.12 -12.36
N ASN A 43 9.28 12.84 -11.05
CA ASN A 43 10.49 12.92 -10.22
C ASN A 43 11.30 11.63 -10.21
N MET A 44 10.69 10.50 -10.55
CA MET A 44 11.42 9.25 -10.76
C MET A 44 12.07 9.19 -12.14
N VAL A 45 11.44 9.75 -13.18
CA VAL A 45 11.92 9.69 -14.57
C VAL A 45 12.52 11.02 -15.00
N PHE A 46 13.83 11.17 -14.78
CA PHE A 46 14.62 12.31 -15.23
C PHE A 46 15.80 11.85 -16.08
N ALA A 47 16.50 12.79 -16.73
CA ALA A 47 17.66 12.46 -17.56
C ALA A 47 18.76 11.75 -16.74
N GLY A 48 19.09 10.51 -17.13
CA GLY A 48 20.03 9.65 -16.40
C GLY A 48 19.40 8.77 -15.32
N SER A 49 18.09 8.87 -15.08
CA SER A 49 17.37 7.91 -14.23
C SER A 49 17.38 6.53 -14.87
N ARG A 50 17.42 5.49 -14.03
CA ARG A 50 17.26 4.10 -14.46
C ARG A 50 15.80 3.74 -14.75
N TRP A 51 14.87 4.51 -14.19
CA TRP A 51 13.45 4.27 -14.31
C TRP A 51 12.91 4.84 -15.60
N ALA A 52 12.05 4.07 -16.26
CA ALA A 52 11.35 4.45 -17.46
C ALA A 52 9.89 4.75 -17.17
N THR A 53 9.32 5.67 -17.95
CA THR A 53 7.88 5.90 -17.96
C THR A 53 7.16 4.65 -18.47
N GLY A 54 6.23 4.14 -17.67
CA GLY A 54 5.26 3.12 -18.09
C GLY A 54 3.91 3.75 -18.43
N ALA A 55 2.84 3.01 -18.15
CA ALA A 55 1.48 3.48 -18.39
C ALA A 55 1.03 4.48 -17.31
N ARG A 56 0.12 5.36 -17.70
CA ARG A 56 -0.49 6.36 -16.82
C ARG A 56 -1.99 6.41 -17.11
N TYR A 57 -2.81 6.03 -16.13
CA TYR A 57 -4.28 6.06 -16.22
C TYR A 57 -4.86 6.96 -15.14
N THR A 58 -5.95 7.67 -15.48
CA THR A 58 -6.60 8.58 -14.56
C THR A 58 -8.12 8.55 -14.69
N ASN A 59 -8.83 8.72 -13.58
CA ASN A 59 -10.30 8.78 -13.52
C ASN A 59 -10.93 7.63 -14.33
N SER A 60 -11.81 7.94 -15.30
CA SER A 60 -12.58 7.00 -16.14
C SER A 60 -11.76 5.92 -16.88
N ALA A 61 -10.43 6.03 -16.86
CA ALA A 61 -9.50 5.07 -17.45
C ALA A 61 -8.89 4.10 -16.43
N VAL A 62 -9.26 4.18 -15.16
CA VAL A 62 -8.82 3.28 -14.07
C VAL A 62 -9.95 2.32 -13.78
N TYR A 63 -9.78 1.04 -14.15
CA TYR A 63 -10.80 0.01 -14.01
C TYR A 63 -10.50 -0.88 -12.81
N ASP A 64 -11.52 -1.40 -12.14
CA ASP A 64 -11.32 -2.38 -11.08
C ASP A 64 -10.64 -3.68 -11.56
N THR A 65 -10.81 -4.02 -12.84
CA THR A 65 -10.14 -5.16 -13.49
C THR A 65 -8.63 -5.01 -13.60
N ASP A 66 -8.11 -3.79 -13.58
CA ASP A 66 -6.68 -3.48 -13.79
C ASP A 66 -5.81 -4.01 -12.64
N PHE A 67 -6.44 -4.37 -11.51
CA PHE A 67 -5.80 -4.85 -10.27
C PHE A 67 -6.08 -6.32 -9.98
N VAL A 68 -6.97 -6.95 -10.74
CA VAL A 68 -7.43 -8.30 -10.47
C VAL A 68 -6.57 -9.29 -11.24
N ASP A 69 -6.03 -10.27 -10.51
CA ASP A 69 -5.24 -11.35 -11.09
C ASP A 69 -6.13 -12.23 -11.95
N PHE A 70 -5.73 -12.39 -13.21
CA PHE A 70 -6.47 -13.18 -14.19
C PHE A 70 -6.57 -14.68 -13.80
N ALA A 71 -5.53 -15.24 -13.20
CA ALA A 71 -5.52 -16.60 -12.68
C ALA A 71 -6.46 -16.77 -11.47
N ARG A 72 -6.73 -15.70 -10.72
CA ARG A 72 -7.75 -15.66 -9.65
C ARG A 72 -9.15 -15.44 -10.18
N ASN A 73 -9.30 -14.63 -11.23
CA ASN A 73 -10.57 -14.34 -11.87
C ASN A 73 -10.36 -13.97 -13.33
N SER A 74 -10.98 -14.70 -14.27
CA SER A 74 -10.78 -14.52 -15.71
C SER A 74 -11.26 -13.17 -16.28
N LEU A 75 -11.88 -12.31 -15.47
CA LEU A 75 -12.20 -10.93 -15.84
C LEU A 75 -11.08 -9.94 -15.46
N GLY A 76 -10.07 -10.39 -14.71
CA GLY A 76 -8.89 -9.64 -14.35
C GLY A 76 -7.98 -9.33 -15.52
N ALA A 77 -7.19 -8.27 -15.38
CA ALA A 77 -6.32 -7.78 -16.44
C ALA A 77 -5.01 -7.15 -15.90
N ASP A 78 -4.66 -7.41 -14.63
CA ASP A 78 -3.48 -6.81 -14.00
C ASP A 78 -2.16 -7.11 -14.71
N GLN A 79 -2.01 -8.30 -15.31
CA GLN A 79 -0.86 -8.67 -16.14
C GLN A 79 -0.65 -7.74 -17.36
N THR A 80 -1.69 -7.00 -17.76
CA THR A 80 -1.63 -5.98 -18.84
C THR A 80 -1.52 -4.56 -18.30
N TYR A 81 -2.05 -4.32 -17.10
CA TYR A 81 -2.20 -2.99 -16.50
C TYR A 81 -1.39 -2.87 -15.21
N PHE A 82 -2.01 -2.87 -14.04
CA PHE A 82 -1.39 -2.38 -12.80
C PHE A 82 -0.18 -3.21 -12.36
N ASP A 83 -0.23 -4.53 -12.49
CA ASP A 83 0.85 -5.44 -12.09
C ASP A 83 1.67 -5.98 -13.26
N ARG A 84 1.62 -5.37 -14.44
CA ARG A 84 2.25 -5.93 -15.64
C ARG A 84 3.74 -6.30 -15.48
N ALA A 85 4.16 -7.42 -16.05
CA ALA A 85 5.57 -7.83 -16.11
C ALA A 85 6.52 -6.75 -16.67
N GLY A 86 7.70 -6.63 -16.06
CA GLY A 86 8.73 -5.64 -16.41
C GLY A 86 8.51 -4.25 -15.80
N ARG A 87 7.49 -4.09 -14.95
CA ARG A 87 7.20 -2.86 -14.22
C ARG A 87 7.65 -3.04 -12.78
N ALA A 88 8.65 -2.29 -12.34
CA ALA A 88 9.14 -2.46 -10.96
C ALA A 88 8.28 -1.71 -9.94
N VAL A 89 7.58 -0.66 -10.35
CA VAL A 89 6.77 0.15 -9.44
C VAL A 89 5.37 0.34 -10.01
N ALA A 90 4.36 -0.05 -9.24
CA ALA A 90 2.96 0.25 -9.50
C ALA A 90 2.46 1.23 -8.43
N PHE A 91 1.96 2.39 -8.84
CA PHE A 91 1.54 3.45 -7.93
C PHE A 91 0.07 3.75 -8.15
N PHE A 92 -0.76 3.44 -7.16
CA PHE A 92 -2.16 3.81 -7.12
C PHE A 92 -2.40 4.92 -6.10
N THR A 93 -3.20 5.90 -6.47
CA THR A 93 -3.70 6.94 -5.55
C THR A 93 -5.18 7.19 -5.76
N GLY A 94 -5.93 7.18 -4.67
CA GLY A 94 -7.39 7.24 -4.73
C GLY A 94 -8.04 7.17 -3.35
N HIS A 95 -9.36 7.03 -3.34
CA HIS A 95 -10.14 7.04 -2.10
C HIS A 95 -10.44 5.62 -1.61
N GLY A 96 -10.18 5.34 -0.33
CA GLY A 96 -10.52 4.08 0.34
C GLY A 96 -11.91 4.10 0.94
N ILE A 97 -12.54 2.93 1.11
CA ILE A 97 -13.84 2.85 1.79
C ILE A 97 -13.64 3.12 3.29
N THR A 98 -14.57 3.87 3.89
CA THR A 98 -14.53 4.34 5.28
C THR A 98 -14.90 3.29 6.33
N ASP A 99 -15.02 2.02 5.93
CA ASP A 99 -15.38 0.91 6.81
C ASP A 99 -14.30 0.69 7.87
N HIS A 100 -14.59 1.03 9.13
CA HIS A 100 -13.59 1.07 10.18
C HIS A 100 -13.55 -0.17 11.09
N GLY A 101 -14.50 -1.10 10.97
CA GLY A 101 -14.53 -2.34 11.76
C GLY A 101 -14.59 -2.16 13.29
N CYS A 102 -14.68 -0.92 13.79
CA CYS A 102 -14.68 -0.57 15.20
C CYS A 102 -16.08 -0.59 15.82
N SER A 103 -16.19 -1.18 17.01
CA SER A 103 -17.38 -1.21 17.86
C SER A 103 -17.46 0.00 18.79
N THR A 104 -18.55 0.12 19.55
CA THR A 104 -18.66 1.01 20.71
C THR A 104 -18.18 0.37 22.01
N VAL A 105 -17.69 -0.88 21.97
CA VAL A 105 -17.24 -1.62 23.16
C VAL A 105 -15.87 -1.09 23.58
N SER A 106 -15.80 -0.45 24.74
CA SER A 106 -14.53 -0.04 25.33
C SER A 106 -13.67 -1.23 25.73
N CYS A 107 -12.35 -1.07 25.66
CA CYS A 107 -11.40 -2.12 26.00
C CYS A 107 -10.15 -1.53 26.63
N THR A 108 -9.38 -2.38 27.32
CA THR A 108 -8.02 -2.07 27.77
C THR A 108 -7.01 -3.09 27.23
N THR A 109 -7.47 -4.23 26.73
CA THR A 109 -6.67 -5.30 26.15
C THR A 109 -7.41 -5.98 25.00
N THR A 110 -6.66 -6.54 24.05
CA THR A 110 -7.18 -7.29 22.89
C THR A 110 -8.09 -8.45 23.26
N ALA A 111 -7.89 -9.08 24.44
CA ALA A 111 -8.72 -10.20 24.91
C ALA A 111 -10.23 -9.85 25.03
N THR A 112 -10.56 -8.57 25.20
CA THR A 112 -11.95 -8.07 25.24
C THR A 112 -12.62 -8.16 23.86
N CYS A 113 -11.83 -8.15 22.79
CA CYS A 113 -12.29 -7.95 21.42
C CYS A 113 -12.46 -9.29 20.69
N ASN A 114 -13.42 -10.09 21.17
CA ASN A 114 -13.69 -11.44 20.66
C ASN A 114 -15.11 -11.60 20.06
N GLN A 115 -15.87 -10.51 19.92
CA GLN A 115 -17.23 -10.49 19.39
C GLN A 115 -17.33 -9.56 18.17
N PRO A 116 -16.94 -9.99 16.97
CA PRO A 116 -16.97 -9.12 15.78
C PRO A 116 -18.37 -8.58 15.46
N GLY A 117 -19.43 -9.26 15.88
CA GLY A 117 -20.82 -8.79 15.73
C GLY A 117 -21.15 -7.50 16.50
N THR A 118 -20.26 -7.00 17.36
CA THR A 118 -20.41 -5.68 18.01
C THR A 118 -19.82 -4.54 17.19
N ALA A 119 -19.09 -4.83 16.11
CA ALA A 119 -18.54 -3.82 15.21
C ALA A 119 -19.66 -2.95 14.65
N THR A 120 -19.36 -1.66 14.54
CA THR A 120 -20.23 -0.65 13.93
C THR A 120 -19.50 -0.06 12.72
N GLY A 121 -20.23 0.47 11.75
CA GLY A 121 -19.67 0.85 10.45
C GLY A 121 -19.90 -0.24 9.41
N GLY A 122 -19.78 0.11 8.13
CA GLY A 122 -19.99 -0.83 7.02
C GLY A 122 -18.94 -1.94 6.96
N GLY A 123 -19.12 -2.84 6.00
CA GLY A 123 -18.28 -4.01 5.79
C GLY A 123 -18.64 -5.21 6.67
N VAL A 124 -17.93 -6.32 6.47
CA VAL A 124 -18.13 -7.58 7.22
C VAL A 124 -16.98 -7.78 8.21
N ALA A 125 -17.20 -7.36 9.45
CA ALA A 125 -16.23 -7.49 10.54
C ALA A 125 -16.00 -8.97 10.92
N ARG A 126 -14.74 -9.33 11.17
CA ARG A 126 -14.33 -10.69 11.54
C ARG A 126 -13.10 -10.69 12.44
N MET A 127 -12.83 -11.86 13.03
CA MET A 127 -11.57 -12.06 13.76
C MET A 127 -10.36 -12.00 12.79
N PRO A 128 -9.20 -11.51 13.25
CA PRO A 128 -8.92 -11.11 14.63
C PRO A 128 -9.56 -9.77 15.04
N GLY A 129 -9.79 -9.60 16.34
CA GLY A 129 -10.14 -8.34 16.97
C GLY A 129 -8.96 -7.78 17.77
N THR A 130 -8.94 -6.49 18.03
CA THR A 130 -7.89 -5.80 18.77
C THR A 130 -8.45 -4.64 19.59
N CYS A 131 -7.78 -4.31 20.69
CA CYS A 131 -8.08 -3.08 21.40
C CYS A 131 -7.32 -1.93 20.76
N ARG A 132 -8.03 -1.10 19.99
CA ARG A 132 -7.44 0.05 19.31
C ARG A 132 -7.28 1.22 20.27
N PHE A 133 -6.07 1.76 20.30
CA PHE A 133 -5.75 3.02 20.98
C PHE A 133 -5.49 4.09 19.91
N SER A 134 -6.37 5.07 19.78
CA SER A 134 -6.18 6.14 18.80
C SER A 134 -6.28 7.52 19.45
N PRO A 135 -5.63 8.54 18.86
CA PRO A 135 -5.69 9.89 19.37
C PRO A 135 -7.09 10.52 19.26
N PHE A 136 -7.99 10.00 18.41
CA PHE A 136 -9.32 10.58 18.20
C PHE A 136 -10.42 10.06 19.11
N ASP A 137 -10.22 8.90 19.73
CA ASP A 137 -11.28 8.15 20.37
C ASP A 137 -10.79 7.39 21.60
N ALA A 138 -11.70 7.20 22.56
CA ALA A 138 -11.43 6.34 23.70
C ALA A 138 -11.16 4.90 23.22
N PRO A 139 -10.28 4.14 23.91
CA PRO A 139 -9.93 2.79 23.49
C PRO A 139 -11.16 1.89 23.30
N ARG A 140 -11.24 1.24 22.15
CA ARG A 140 -12.40 0.41 21.75
C ARG A 140 -12.01 -0.76 20.89
N CYS A 141 -12.87 -1.79 20.88
CA CYS A 141 -12.63 -2.98 20.10
C CYS A 141 -12.83 -2.71 18.61
N CYS A 142 -11.83 -3.05 17.80
CA CYS A 142 -11.90 -3.05 16.35
C CYS A 142 -11.60 -4.44 15.81
N TYR A 143 -12.18 -4.75 14.67
CA TYR A 143 -12.12 -6.06 14.04
C TYR A 143 -11.68 -5.91 12.59
N MET A 144 -11.14 -6.99 12.06
CA MET A 144 -10.70 -7.04 10.67
C MET A 144 -11.91 -6.85 9.75
N VAL A 145 -11.79 -5.92 8.83
CA VAL A 145 -12.73 -5.68 7.71
C VAL A 145 -11.93 -5.63 6.43
N ASP A 146 -12.58 -5.97 5.31
CA ASP A 146 -11.95 -5.82 4.01
C ASP A 146 -11.65 -4.34 3.76
N ARG A 147 -10.42 -4.08 3.31
CA ARG A 147 -9.99 -2.77 2.87
C ARG A 147 -10.07 -2.72 1.36
N GLN A 148 -10.69 -1.65 0.89
CA GLN A 148 -10.98 -1.46 -0.52
C GLN A 148 -10.70 -0.01 -0.91
N ALA A 149 -10.44 0.21 -2.18
CA ALA A 149 -10.39 1.55 -2.77
C ALA A 149 -11.25 1.64 -4.02
N VAL A 150 -11.69 2.86 -4.31
CA VAL A 150 -12.62 3.16 -5.37
C VAL A 150 -11.85 3.41 -6.68
N THR A 151 -12.28 2.75 -7.75
CA THR A 151 -11.90 3.08 -9.12
C THR A 151 -12.94 4.00 -9.75
N HIS A 152 -12.68 4.48 -10.95
CA HIS A 152 -13.67 5.23 -11.70
C HIS A 152 -13.65 4.72 -13.11
N SER A 153 -14.60 3.87 -13.46
CA SER A 153 -14.81 3.51 -14.85
C SER A 153 -16.29 3.21 -15.12
N THR A 154 -16.68 3.33 -16.38
CA THR A 154 -17.99 2.85 -16.84
C THR A 154 -17.98 1.38 -17.24
N GLY A 155 -16.79 0.76 -17.30
CA GLY A 155 -16.58 -0.64 -17.65
C GLY A 155 -16.19 -1.54 -16.47
N ASP A 156 -16.28 -1.04 -15.24
CA ASP A 156 -16.00 -1.77 -14.02
C ASP A 156 -16.81 -3.07 -13.93
N ARG A 157 -16.18 -4.14 -13.43
CA ARG A 157 -16.75 -5.50 -13.35
C ARG A 157 -16.98 -5.99 -11.93
N PHE A 158 -16.40 -5.29 -10.96
CA PHE A 158 -16.39 -5.60 -9.53
C PHE A 158 -16.95 -4.45 -8.68
N GLY A 159 -17.82 -3.62 -9.29
CA GLY A 159 -18.51 -2.53 -8.61
C GLY A 159 -17.66 -1.28 -8.43
N GLY A 160 -16.55 -1.16 -9.16
CA GLY A 160 -15.64 -0.02 -9.08
C GLY A 160 -14.76 -0.06 -7.83
N LEU A 161 -14.41 -1.27 -7.36
CA LEU A 161 -13.71 -1.47 -6.10
C LEU A 161 -12.51 -2.41 -6.23
N ILE A 162 -11.36 -1.93 -5.73
CA ILE A 162 -10.12 -2.68 -5.55
C ILE A 162 -10.14 -3.30 -4.15
N ASN A 163 -10.52 -4.58 -4.00
CA ASN A 163 -10.43 -5.27 -2.72
C ASN A 163 -9.06 -5.95 -2.54
N TYR A 164 -8.12 -5.23 -1.94
CA TYR A 164 -6.76 -5.73 -1.69
C TYR A 164 -6.63 -6.57 -0.41
N THR A 165 -7.75 -6.94 0.24
CA THR A 165 -7.75 -7.77 1.46
C THR A 165 -8.18 -9.22 1.22
N GLN A 166 -9.37 -9.44 0.68
CA GLN A 166 -9.86 -10.79 0.34
C GLN A 166 -10.15 -10.94 -1.15
N GLY A 167 -10.06 -9.84 -1.90
CA GLY A 167 -10.31 -9.88 -3.32
C GLY A 167 -9.32 -10.74 -4.10
N PRO A 168 -9.58 -10.89 -5.40
CA PRO A 168 -8.76 -11.68 -6.31
C PRO A 168 -7.44 -10.98 -6.70
N ILE A 169 -7.02 -9.93 -5.99
CA ILE A 169 -5.81 -9.15 -6.28
C ILE A 169 -4.57 -9.93 -5.87
N ARG A 170 -3.58 -10.03 -6.74
CA ARG A 170 -2.24 -10.54 -6.46
C ARG A 170 -1.26 -9.56 -7.09
N PHE A 171 -0.17 -9.27 -6.38
CA PHE A 171 0.81 -8.30 -6.83
C PHE A 171 2.19 -8.92 -6.84
N GLY A 172 2.91 -8.62 -7.92
CA GLY A 172 4.28 -9.02 -8.18
C GLY A 172 4.41 -10.50 -8.55
N GLU A 173 3.36 -11.15 -9.05
CA GLU A 173 3.46 -12.54 -9.48
C GLU A 173 4.40 -12.70 -10.67
N SER A 174 5.65 -13.09 -10.40
CA SER A 174 6.69 -13.24 -11.40
C SER A 174 7.13 -14.71 -11.53
N PRO A 175 7.78 -15.08 -12.64
CA PRO A 175 8.44 -16.38 -12.74
C PRO A 175 9.49 -16.62 -11.64
N GLN A 176 10.06 -15.55 -11.09
CA GLN A 176 11.06 -15.59 -10.01
C GLN A 176 10.44 -15.92 -8.66
N SER A 177 9.25 -15.38 -8.36
CA SER A 177 8.49 -15.73 -7.15
C SER A 177 7.79 -17.09 -7.25
N GLY A 178 7.42 -17.49 -8.46
CA GLY A 178 6.66 -18.69 -8.75
C GLY A 178 5.19 -18.58 -8.38
N ALA A 179 4.39 -19.58 -8.74
CA ALA A 179 2.95 -19.57 -8.46
C ALA A 179 2.66 -19.88 -6.97
N TRP A 180 2.22 -18.88 -6.21
CA TRP A 180 1.74 -19.02 -4.83
C TRP A 180 0.61 -18.03 -4.52
N ALA A 181 -0.06 -18.17 -3.36
CA ALA A 181 -1.32 -17.45 -3.05
C ALA A 181 -2.45 -17.61 -4.09
N GLY A 182 -2.30 -18.59 -4.99
CA GLY A 182 -3.16 -18.83 -6.14
C GLY A 182 -2.95 -17.85 -7.29
N ALA A 183 -1.88 -17.05 -7.26
CA ALA A 183 -1.51 -16.09 -8.28
C ALA A 183 -0.93 -16.76 -9.53
N GLY A 184 -0.94 -16.02 -10.63
CA GLY A 184 -0.26 -16.36 -11.87
C GLY A 184 1.27 -16.26 -11.77
N THR A 185 1.92 -15.97 -12.91
CA THR A 185 3.35 -15.60 -13.00
C THR A 185 3.55 -14.58 -14.13
N ASP A 186 2.51 -13.79 -14.40
CA ASP A 186 2.37 -12.86 -15.52
C ASP A 186 2.32 -11.39 -15.07
N GLY A 187 2.42 -11.17 -13.77
CA GLY A 187 2.59 -9.87 -13.14
C GLY A 187 4.06 -9.45 -13.03
N GLY A 188 4.40 -8.62 -12.04
CA GLY A 188 5.80 -8.26 -11.79
C GLY A 188 6.12 -6.92 -11.09
N ALA A 189 5.17 -6.27 -10.41
CA ALA A 189 5.51 -5.13 -9.56
C ALA A 189 6.36 -5.54 -8.35
N ASN A 190 7.54 -4.93 -8.22
CA ASN A 190 8.44 -5.13 -7.08
C ASN A 190 8.06 -4.22 -5.90
N LEU A 191 7.58 -3.00 -6.19
CA LEU A 191 6.97 -2.09 -5.22
C LEU A 191 5.56 -1.73 -5.67
N VAL A 192 4.60 -1.94 -4.79
CA VAL A 192 3.25 -1.39 -4.94
C VAL A 192 3.07 -0.25 -3.95
N VAL A 193 2.67 0.92 -4.44
CA VAL A 193 2.32 2.08 -3.63
C VAL A 193 0.82 2.27 -3.69
N LEU A 194 0.18 2.22 -2.54
CA LEU A 194 -1.25 2.43 -2.33
C LEU A 194 -1.42 3.72 -1.52
N ASP A 195 -1.31 4.86 -2.18
CA ASP A 195 -1.56 6.20 -1.63
C ASP A 195 -3.08 6.45 -1.52
N ILE A 196 -3.70 5.78 -0.54
CA ILE A 196 -5.14 5.65 -0.44
C ILE A 196 -5.65 6.38 0.82
N SER A 197 -6.63 7.27 0.67
CA SER A 197 -7.34 7.80 1.84
C SER A 197 -8.05 6.66 2.57
N HIS A 198 -7.98 6.56 3.89
CA HIS A 198 -8.51 5.39 4.61
C HIS A 198 -7.91 4.05 4.14
N GLY A 199 -6.64 3.99 3.71
CA GLY A 199 -5.99 2.77 3.20
C GLY A 199 -6.12 1.58 4.15
N ILE A 200 -5.38 1.56 5.26
CA ILE A 200 -5.43 0.42 6.20
C ILE A 200 -5.81 0.82 7.62
N LEU A 201 -6.37 -0.13 8.37
CA LEU A 201 -6.61 0.02 9.79
C LEU A 201 -5.48 -0.64 10.57
N PRO A 202 -4.89 0.06 11.54
CA PRO A 202 -4.06 -0.60 12.52
C PRO A 202 -4.90 -1.54 13.42
N PRO A 203 -4.37 -2.70 13.85
CA PRO A 203 -3.08 -3.29 13.53
C PRO A 203 -3.17 -4.32 12.38
N PHE A 204 -4.28 -4.35 11.63
CA PHE A 204 -4.57 -5.41 10.66
C PHE A 204 -3.73 -5.31 9.38
N TRP A 205 -2.64 -4.56 9.36
CA TRP A 205 -1.87 -4.26 8.15
C TRP A 205 -1.33 -5.53 7.46
N ALA A 206 -0.81 -6.50 8.23
CA ALA A 206 -0.33 -7.75 7.64
C ALA A 206 -1.50 -8.59 7.11
N HIS A 207 -2.59 -8.68 7.88
CA HIS A 207 -3.82 -9.36 7.43
C HIS A 207 -4.48 -8.68 6.22
N THR A 208 -4.27 -7.37 6.06
CA THR A 208 -4.80 -6.60 4.94
C THR A 208 -4.10 -6.99 3.65
N PHE A 209 -2.79 -7.24 3.66
CA PHE A 209 -2.05 -7.49 2.41
C PHE A 209 -1.62 -8.93 2.18
N VAL A 210 -1.79 -9.84 3.16
CA VAL A 210 -1.31 -11.22 3.05
C VAL A 210 -1.76 -11.91 1.76
N ASN A 211 -2.99 -11.66 1.31
CA ASN A 211 -3.50 -12.24 0.07
C ASN A 211 -3.03 -11.49 -1.17
N ALA A 212 -2.82 -10.17 -1.09
CA ALA A 212 -2.41 -9.34 -2.22
C ALA A 212 -0.91 -9.46 -2.51
N SER A 213 -0.07 -9.82 -1.54
CA SER A 213 1.34 -10.08 -1.79
C SER A 213 1.50 -11.44 -2.48
N ALA A 214 1.99 -11.46 -3.72
CA ALA A 214 2.24 -12.67 -4.53
C ALA A 214 3.60 -12.69 -5.24
N GLY A 215 4.52 -11.82 -4.79
CA GLY A 215 5.88 -11.71 -5.29
C GLY A 215 6.42 -10.28 -5.20
N VAL A 216 5.53 -9.32 -4.95
CA VAL A 216 5.90 -7.94 -4.59
C VAL A 216 6.85 -7.91 -3.39
N GLN A 217 7.95 -7.16 -3.52
CA GLN A 217 8.98 -7.00 -2.50
C GLN A 217 8.47 -6.10 -1.37
N LEU A 218 7.79 -5.00 -1.73
CA LEU A 218 7.28 -4.00 -0.78
C LEU A 218 5.89 -3.48 -1.17
N ILE A 219 5.01 -3.32 -0.19
CA ILE A 219 3.77 -2.54 -0.30
C ILE A 219 3.88 -1.32 0.60
N ALA A 220 3.84 -0.13 0.01
CA ALA A 220 3.81 1.15 0.71
C ALA A 220 2.37 1.69 0.74
N THR A 221 1.88 2.12 1.89
CA THR A 221 0.52 2.65 2.01
C THR A 221 0.36 3.60 3.22
N MET A 222 -0.88 3.97 3.50
CA MET A 222 -1.27 4.89 4.55
C MET A 222 -2.15 4.17 5.58
N MET A 223 -1.82 4.36 6.85
CA MET A 223 -2.52 3.82 8.00
C MET A 223 -3.24 4.94 8.73
N THR A 224 -4.55 5.03 8.55
CA THR A 224 -5.35 6.13 9.11
C THR A 224 -5.81 5.80 10.53
N ALA A 225 -5.40 6.61 11.49
CA ALA A 225 -5.91 6.57 12.87
C ALA A 225 -7.12 7.50 13.06
N GLY A 226 -7.37 8.43 12.14
CA GLY A 226 -8.60 9.20 12.04
C GLY A 226 -8.44 10.34 11.03
N GLY A 227 -9.53 10.69 10.34
CA GLY A 227 -9.49 11.67 9.25
C GLY A 227 -9.18 11.05 7.88
N ASP A 228 -8.69 11.86 6.94
CA ASP A 228 -8.40 11.47 5.55
C ASP A 228 -7.02 11.97 5.08
N THR A 229 -6.76 11.87 3.77
CA THR A 229 -5.49 12.24 3.11
C THR A 229 -5.68 13.23 1.96
N ALA A 230 -6.85 13.88 1.89
CA ALA A 230 -7.39 14.51 0.69
C ALA A 230 -6.72 15.81 0.23
N ASN A 231 -5.77 16.34 0.99
CA ASN A 231 -5.36 17.73 0.88
C ASN A 231 -3.90 17.97 0.46
N VAL A 232 -3.17 16.95 -0.03
CA VAL A 232 -1.76 17.12 -0.43
C VAL A 232 -1.50 16.75 -1.89
N PRO A 233 -1.07 17.70 -2.74
CA PRO A 233 -0.79 17.50 -4.17
C PRO A 233 0.62 17.01 -4.49
N ASP A 234 1.55 16.99 -3.54
CA ASP A 234 2.98 16.75 -3.79
C ASP A 234 3.56 15.55 -3.00
N ARG A 235 2.72 14.69 -2.43
CA ARG A 235 3.17 13.49 -1.68
C ARG A 235 3.97 12.57 -2.58
N GLY A 236 3.46 12.29 -3.77
CA GLY A 236 4.16 11.43 -4.74
C GLY A 236 5.48 12.05 -5.22
N ALA A 237 5.51 13.36 -5.48
CA ALA A 237 6.74 14.07 -5.83
C ALA A 237 7.78 13.99 -4.71
N THR A 238 7.36 14.25 -3.47
CA THR A 238 8.20 14.19 -2.27
C THR A 238 8.78 12.79 -2.07
N PHE A 239 7.98 11.74 -2.26
CA PHE A 239 8.46 10.37 -2.18
C PHE A 239 9.54 10.05 -3.22
N ALA A 240 9.31 10.45 -4.47
CA ALA A 240 10.25 10.24 -5.56
C ALA A 240 11.56 11.06 -5.41
N MET A 241 11.52 12.20 -4.72
CA MET A 241 12.71 13.02 -4.50
C MET A 241 13.82 12.29 -3.74
N PHE A 242 13.48 11.33 -2.87
CA PHE A 242 14.50 10.53 -2.16
C PHE A 242 15.31 9.66 -3.11
N TYR A 243 14.69 9.10 -4.16
CA TYR A 243 15.41 8.41 -5.23
C TYR A 243 16.28 9.38 -6.00
N ARG A 244 15.70 10.51 -6.42
CA ARG A 244 16.41 11.53 -7.22
C ARG A 244 17.63 12.10 -6.48
N ALA A 245 17.56 12.23 -5.17
CA ALA A 245 18.67 12.68 -4.34
C ALA A 245 19.77 11.62 -4.20
N ASN A 246 19.40 10.34 -4.04
CA ASN A 246 20.33 9.23 -3.96
C ASN A 246 19.63 7.89 -4.28
N GLU A 247 20.01 7.26 -5.39
CA GLU A 247 19.43 5.98 -5.82
C GLU A 247 19.71 4.81 -4.85
N ASN A 248 20.72 4.94 -3.99
CA ASN A 248 21.03 3.94 -2.96
C ASN A 248 20.18 4.12 -1.69
N ASN A 249 19.32 5.13 -1.63
CA ASN A 249 18.34 5.24 -0.55
C ASN A 249 17.37 4.06 -0.57
N ARG A 250 16.95 3.65 0.62
CA ARG A 250 15.96 2.58 0.79
C ARG A 250 14.59 3.06 0.34
N ALA A 251 13.90 2.27 -0.48
CA ALA A 251 12.54 2.61 -0.91
C ALA A 251 11.59 2.67 0.29
N SER A 252 11.74 1.73 1.23
CA SER A 252 10.96 1.69 2.48
C SER A 252 11.13 2.97 3.33
N GLU A 253 12.37 3.45 3.47
CA GLU A 253 12.70 4.65 4.24
C GLU A 253 12.15 5.91 3.55
N SER A 254 12.27 5.96 2.23
CA SER A 254 11.79 7.07 1.42
C SER A 254 10.29 7.33 1.65
N TRP A 255 9.46 6.27 1.73
CA TRP A 255 8.02 6.43 1.94
C TRP A 255 7.70 6.94 3.35
N VAL A 256 8.33 6.38 4.38
CA VAL A 256 8.06 6.82 5.76
C VAL A 256 8.61 8.23 6.03
N GLN A 257 9.73 8.61 5.41
CA GLN A 257 10.28 9.96 5.52
C GLN A 257 9.50 11.01 4.72
N THR A 258 8.74 10.59 3.69
CA THR A 258 7.83 11.47 2.95
C THR A 258 6.90 12.23 3.90
N MET A 259 6.39 11.57 4.95
CA MET A 259 5.58 12.22 5.98
C MET A 259 6.29 13.44 6.59
N ASN A 260 7.53 13.27 7.06
CA ASN A 260 8.27 14.34 7.72
C ASN A 260 8.78 15.41 6.75
N SER A 261 8.79 15.14 5.45
CA SER A 261 9.20 16.09 4.41
C SER A 261 8.05 16.95 3.90
N LEU A 262 6.81 16.50 4.05
CA LEU A 262 5.64 17.33 3.77
C LEU A 262 5.53 18.45 4.83
N PRO A 263 5.09 19.66 4.44
CA PRO A 263 4.93 20.75 5.39
C PRO A 263 3.96 20.42 6.53
N ALA A 264 4.32 20.84 7.76
CA ALA A 264 3.49 20.61 8.94
C ALA A 264 2.13 21.35 8.89
N ASN A 265 1.99 22.36 8.04
CA ASN A 265 0.75 23.11 7.82
C ASN A 265 -0.17 22.50 6.74
N GLU A 266 0.26 21.44 6.07
CA GLU A 266 -0.57 20.70 5.13
C GLU A 266 -1.22 19.52 5.85
N GLY A 267 -2.52 19.62 6.16
CA GLY A 267 -3.19 18.63 7.00
C GLY A 267 -4.10 19.26 8.04
N GLY A 268 -4.64 18.38 8.89
CA GLY A 268 -5.42 18.71 10.07
C GLY A 268 -4.64 18.35 11.34
N GLY A 269 -5.04 18.93 12.47
CA GLY A 269 -4.41 18.65 13.77
C GLY A 269 -4.80 17.27 14.33
N CYS A 270 -3.92 16.75 15.19
CA CYS A 270 -4.19 15.57 16.01
C CYS A 270 -4.56 15.94 17.44
N PRO A 271 -5.60 15.34 18.05
CA PRO A 271 -5.84 15.51 19.47
C PRO A 271 -4.63 14.99 20.27
N GLY A 272 -4.19 15.77 21.26
CA GLY A 272 -2.98 15.45 22.04
C GLY A 272 -1.65 15.93 21.44
N GLY A 273 -1.68 16.57 20.26
CA GLY A 273 -0.50 17.17 19.61
C GLY A 273 -0.04 16.40 18.37
N GLY A 274 0.61 17.11 17.45
CA GLY A 274 0.92 16.63 16.10
C GLY A 274 -0.17 16.99 15.09
N GLY A 275 -0.26 16.21 14.02
CA GLY A 275 -1.07 16.51 12.84
C GLY A 275 -0.23 17.06 11.68
N GLY A 276 -0.90 17.50 10.62
CA GLY A 276 -0.23 18.00 9.42
C GLY A 276 0.38 16.87 8.58
N HIS A 277 1.40 17.20 7.79
CA HIS A 277 2.19 16.24 7.01
C HIS A 277 1.36 15.41 6.02
N GLY A 278 0.32 16.04 5.48
CA GLY A 278 -0.60 15.50 4.49
C GLY A 278 -1.63 14.51 4.96
N PHE A 279 -1.94 14.54 6.26
CA PHE A 279 -3.13 13.89 6.80
C PHE A 279 -4.08 14.96 7.32
N ASN A 280 -5.34 14.90 6.91
CA ASN A 280 -6.42 15.67 7.51
C ASN A 280 -6.85 15.01 8.83
N GLY A 281 -5.92 14.90 9.78
CA GLY A 281 -6.07 14.16 11.03
C GLY A 281 -4.80 13.41 11.38
N CYS A 282 -4.96 12.17 11.85
CA CYS A 282 -3.87 11.36 12.39
C CYS A 282 -3.70 10.09 11.58
N GLY A 283 -2.46 9.83 11.19
CA GLY A 283 -2.13 8.62 10.48
C GLY A 283 -0.63 8.41 10.39
N CYS A 284 -0.27 7.34 9.71
CA CYS A 284 1.09 6.91 9.53
C CYS A 284 1.32 6.52 8.07
N ASN A 285 2.49 6.85 7.53
CA ASN A 285 3.00 6.18 6.35
C ASN A 285 3.57 4.84 6.82
N ILE A 286 3.24 3.75 6.14
CA ILE A 286 3.70 2.41 6.46
C ILE A 286 4.18 1.70 5.21
N VAL A 287 5.25 0.92 5.34
CA VAL A 287 5.74 -0.02 4.32
C VAL A 287 5.77 -1.40 4.92
N ILE A 288 5.30 -2.39 4.17
CA ILE A 288 5.22 -3.79 4.58
C ILE A 288 5.89 -4.64 3.51
N GLY A 289 6.71 -5.58 3.93
CA GLY A 289 7.37 -6.55 3.07
C GLY A 289 7.08 -7.93 3.63
N MET A 290 6.69 -8.85 2.76
CA MET A 290 6.34 -10.21 3.15
C MET A 290 7.25 -11.20 2.43
N ASP A 291 7.60 -12.30 3.07
CA ASP A 291 8.41 -13.35 2.46
C ASP A 291 8.20 -14.69 3.18
N ASN A 292 8.83 -15.75 2.67
CA ASN A 292 8.84 -17.10 3.24
C ASN A 292 9.74 -17.26 4.47
N SER A 293 10.51 -16.22 4.82
CA SER A 293 11.35 -16.20 6.01
C SER A 293 11.46 -14.80 6.59
N ALA A 294 11.60 -14.71 7.91
CA ALA A 294 11.78 -13.42 8.60
C ALA A 294 13.02 -12.64 8.09
N ALA A 295 14.10 -13.35 7.73
CA ALA A 295 15.31 -12.74 7.22
C ALA A 295 15.08 -12.05 5.87
N ARG A 296 14.34 -12.68 4.95
CA ARG A 296 14.01 -12.09 3.65
C ARG A 296 12.98 -10.97 3.78
N ALA A 297 11.93 -11.17 4.58
CA ALA A 297 10.95 -10.13 4.87
C ALA A 297 11.60 -8.86 5.47
N SER A 298 12.58 -9.02 6.37
CA SER A 298 13.39 -7.91 6.87
C SER A 298 14.37 -7.36 5.83
N GLY A 299 14.94 -8.23 4.99
CA GLY A 299 15.82 -7.87 3.88
C GLY A 299 15.18 -6.90 2.89
N SER A 300 13.90 -7.11 2.53
CA SER A 300 13.14 -6.21 1.66
C SER A 300 13.11 -4.76 2.18
N MET A 301 13.02 -4.57 3.51
CA MET A 301 13.06 -3.23 4.11
C MET A 301 14.40 -2.52 3.92
N ALA A 302 15.46 -3.25 3.61
CA ALA A 302 16.79 -2.71 3.39
C ALA A 302 17.10 -2.42 1.91
N GLU A 303 16.21 -2.82 0.99
CA GLU A 303 16.42 -2.65 -0.44
C GLU A 303 16.43 -1.17 -0.85
N SER A 304 17.49 -0.81 -1.57
CA SER A 304 17.56 0.48 -2.25
C SER A 304 16.66 0.50 -3.49
N TRP A 305 16.41 1.69 -4.02
CA TRP A 305 15.76 1.83 -5.33
C TRP A 305 16.50 1.06 -6.43
N VAL A 306 17.83 0.94 -6.33
CA VAL A 306 18.64 0.16 -7.27
C VAL A 306 18.35 -1.34 -7.17
N GLN A 307 18.20 -1.85 -5.95
CA GLN A 307 17.94 -3.26 -5.67
C GLN A 307 16.49 -3.65 -5.95
N LEU A 308 15.56 -2.72 -5.76
CA LEU A 308 14.14 -2.90 -6.05
C LEU A 308 13.89 -3.26 -7.52
N ALA A 309 14.73 -2.80 -8.43
CA ALA A 309 14.63 -3.13 -9.86
C ALA A 309 15.03 -4.58 -10.20
N ASN A 310 15.55 -5.35 -9.24
CA ASN A 310 16.04 -6.70 -9.47
C ASN A 310 14.99 -7.73 -9.04
N ASP A 311 14.43 -8.45 -10.00
CA ASP A 311 13.35 -9.42 -9.78
C ASP A 311 13.85 -10.67 -9.03
N SER A 312 15.18 -10.85 -8.86
CA SER A 312 15.69 -11.92 -7.99
C SER A 312 15.39 -11.69 -6.50
N ASN A 313 14.99 -10.47 -6.14
CA ASN A 313 14.62 -10.10 -4.77
C ASN A 313 13.14 -10.33 -4.48
N ASP A 314 12.34 -10.71 -5.49
CA ASP A 314 10.91 -10.93 -5.36
C ASP A 314 10.57 -11.86 -4.19
N ALA A 315 9.46 -11.57 -3.54
CA ALA A 315 8.99 -12.31 -2.39
C ALA A 315 8.67 -13.76 -2.78
N LEU A 316 9.15 -14.72 -2.00
CA LEU A 316 8.94 -16.15 -2.27
C LEU A 316 7.81 -16.75 -1.43
N GLY A 317 7.02 -15.90 -0.76
CA GLY A 317 5.92 -16.29 0.12
C GLY A 317 5.41 -15.12 0.96
N ASN A 318 4.46 -15.40 1.85
CA ASN A 318 3.80 -14.42 2.72
C ASN A 318 3.70 -14.87 4.19
N GLN A 319 4.52 -15.84 4.60
CA GLN A 319 4.46 -16.43 5.94
C GLN A 319 5.04 -15.52 7.03
N PHE A 320 5.97 -14.65 6.65
CA PHE A 320 6.59 -13.67 7.53
C PHE A 320 6.42 -12.28 6.95
N TYR A 321 6.34 -11.28 7.81
CA TYR A 321 6.32 -9.89 7.40
C TYR A 321 7.31 -9.04 8.22
N SER A 322 7.76 -7.96 7.62
CA SER A 322 8.41 -6.84 8.28
C SER A 322 7.65 -5.57 7.93
N ALA A 323 7.62 -4.61 8.85
CA ALA A 323 6.97 -3.33 8.60
C ALA A 323 7.78 -2.18 9.20
N ARG A 324 7.72 -1.03 8.53
CA ARG A 324 8.24 0.25 9.04
C ARG A 324 7.16 1.30 8.90
N TRP A 325 6.98 2.13 9.92
CA TRP A 325 6.03 3.23 9.88
C TRP A 325 6.56 4.47 10.58
N VAL A 326 6.02 5.63 10.17
CA VAL A 326 6.19 6.92 10.83
C VAL A 326 4.81 7.56 10.90
N CYS A 327 4.46 8.15 12.04
CA CYS A 327 3.17 8.77 12.29
C CYS A 327 3.30 10.28 12.51
N ASN A 328 2.29 11.05 12.13
CA ASN A 328 2.25 12.50 12.34
C ASN A 328 1.79 12.89 13.76
N TYR A 329 1.72 11.92 14.67
CA TYR A 329 1.30 12.10 16.06
C TYR A 329 2.14 11.22 16.98
N ALA A 330 2.23 11.63 18.25
CA ALA A 330 2.91 10.83 19.26
C ALA A 330 2.10 9.57 19.56
N LEU A 331 2.77 8.42 19.47
CA LEU A 331 2.25 7.19 20.07
C LEU A 331 2.49 7.25 21.59
N PRO A 332 1.54 6.82 22.44
CA PRO A 332 1.73 6.83 23.88
C PRO A 332 3.02 6.11 24.28
N ALA A 333 3.85 6.77 25.11
CA ALA A 333 5.19 6.29 25.50
C ALA A 333 5.21 4.92 26.21
N THR A 334 4.05 4.43 26.66
CA THR A 334 3.93 3.13 27.32
C THR A 334 3.86 1.96 26.34
N ASN A 335 3.67 2.17 25.04
CA ASN A 335 3.51 1.10 24.07
C ASN A 335 3.88 1.56 22.65
N GLN A 336 5.07 1.21 22.17
CA GLN A 336 5.30 1.00 20.73
C GLN A 336 4.30 -0.05 20.15
N ASN A 337 3.65 -0.76 21.08
CA ASN A 337 2.63 -1.77 21.01
C ASN A 337 1.19 -1.22 20.93
N ALA A 338 0.96 0.11 20.84
CA ALA A 338 -0.40 0.69 20.74
C ALA A 338 -1.19 0.12 19.54
N TRP A 339 -0.44 -0.51 18.63
CA TRP A 339 -0.87 -1.18 17.42
C TRP A 339 -0.23 -2.57 17.27
N GLU A 340 0.32 -3.18 18.33
CA GLU A 340 0.91 -4.52 18.20
C GLU A 340 -0.13 -5.62 18.42
N LEU A 341 -0.20 -6.45 17.37
CA LEU A 341 -0.51 -7.88 17.31
C LEU A 341 -1.81 -8.35 18.00
N PRO A 342 -2.73 -9.00 17.25
CA PRO A 342 -3.88 -9.68 17.85
C PRO A 342 -3.50 -10.83 18.79
#